data_AF-A0A2D5WGY5-F1
#
_entry.id   AF-A0A2D5WGY5-F1
#
_cell.length_a   1.000
_cell.length_b   1.000
_cell.length_c   1.000
_cell.angle_alpha   90.00
_cell.angle_beta   90.00
_cell.angle_gamma   90.00
#
_symmetry.space_group_name_H-M   'P 1'
#
loop_
_entity.id
_entity.type
_entity.pdbx_description
1 polymer ?
#
loop_
_entity_poly.entity_id
_entity_poly.type
_entity_poly.pdbx_seq_one_letter_code
_entity_poly.pdbx_strand_id
1 'polypeptide(L)'
;MSKKKQLANEEWDFSVLEKAPRTLIHRALQWELDRELGSGREPFLKTAECRRALASGKGQGSASGVVELGKASDKTMPFEEPHNFRIDWSQPREELIDQFGQWLDTQEKSGRLIRKPTLGKPRQPLTMLRKMSIVRLKANGYSLRSATSNFTDKKRYVESLHKINWTTASREVTNAMTRRRGTLRSLERTMGGKNWKTGVYRGA
;
A
#
# COMPACT_ATOMS: atom_id res chain seq x y z
N MET A 1 11.05 21.53 -28.47
CA MET A 1 10.30 20.26 -28.30
C MET A 1 10.87 19.53 -27.09
N SER A 2 10.11 19.43 -25.99
CA SER A 2 10.58 18.79 -24.74
C SER A 2 10.81 17.29 -24.97
N LYS A 3 12.00 16.77 -24.62
CA LYS A 3 12.34 15.35 -24.72
C LYS A 3 11.28 14.55 -23.97
N LYS A 4 10.50 13.71 -24.68
CA LYS A 4 9.59 12.76 -24.05
C LYS A 4 10.41 11.86 -23.13
N LYS A 5 10.28 12.05 -21.83
CA LYS A 5 10.90 11.18 -20.83
C LYS A 5 10.25 9.80 -21.01
N GLN A 6 11.06 8.77 -21.27
CA GLN A 6 10.55 7.40 -21.29
C GLN A 6 10.06 7.09 -19.88
N LEU A 7 8.74 6.98 -19.73
CA LEU A 7 8.08 6.65 -18.48
C LEU A 7 8.15 5.14 -18.31
N ALA A 8 8.88 4.66 -17.30
CA ALA A 8 9.03 3.22 -17.08
C ALA A 8 7.70 2.62 -16.58
N ASN A 9 7.44 1.35 -16.92
CA ASN A 9 6.16 0.69 -16.61
C ASN A 9 5.89 0.68 -15.11
N GLU A 10 6.91 0.49 -14.29
CA GLU A 10 6.83 0.48 -12.83
C GLU A 10 6.33 1.80 -12.24
N GLU A 11 6.43 2.90 -13.00
CA GLU A 11 5.99 4.22 -12.54
C GLU A 11 4.48 4.43 -12.66
N TRP A 12 3.75 3.64 -13.45
CA TRP A 12 2.34 3.91 -13.71
C TRP A 12 1.48 2.67 -13.96
N ASP A 13 2.04 1.54 -14.35
CA ASP A 13 1.30 0.32 -14.63
C ASP A 13 1.05 -0.49 -13.35
N PHE A 14 -0.06 -0.21 -12.67
CA PHE A 14 -0.48 -0.97 -11.49
C PHE A 14 -1.31 -2.22 -11.81
N SER A 15 -1.36 -2.67 -13.07
CA SER A 15 -2.13 -3.86 -13.46
C SER A 15 -1.74 -5.12 -12.67
N VAL A 16 -0.46 -5.25 -12.31
CA VAL A 16 0.07 -6.35 -11.50
C VAL A 16 -0.58 -6.44 -10.11
N LEU A 17 -1.09 -5.32 -9.58
CA LEU A 17 -1.75 -5.27 -8.27
C LEU A 17 -3.23 -5.68 -8.32
N GLU A 18 -3.83 -5.89 -9.50
CA GLU A 18 -5.24 -6.28 -9.61
C GLU A 18 -5.55 -7.66 -8.99
N LYS A 19 -4.52 -8.52 -8.90
CA LYS A 19 -4.58 -9.85 -8.29
C LYS A 19 -3.84 -9.92 -6.95
N ALA A 20 -3.26 -8.81 -6.47
CA ALA A 20 -2.49 -8.79 -5.24
C ALA A 20 -3.37 -8.85 -3.97
N PRO A 21 -2.80 -9.28 -2.83
CA PRO A 21 -3.47 -9.20 -1.53
C PRO A 21 -3.87 -7.76 -1.18
N ARG A 22 -4.98 -7.60 -0.44
CA ARG A 22 -5.52 -6.29 -0.04
C ARG A 22 -4.48 -5.43 0.68
N THR A 23 -3.74 -6.03 1.62
CA THR A 23 -2.68 -5.37 2.39
C THR A 23 -1.62 -4.76 1.47
N LEU A 24 -1.19 -5.52 0.46
CA LEU A 24 -0.21 -5.07 -0.53
C LEU A 24 -0.75 -3.91 -1.38
N ILE A 25 -2.03 -3.94 -1.78
CA ILE A 25 -2.66 -2.86 -2.54
C ILE A 25 -2.70 -1.55 -1.72
N HIS A 26 -3.09 -1.62 -0.45
CA HIS A 26 -3.11 -0.45 0.43
C HIS A 26 -1.70 0.09 0.67
N ARG A 27 -0.72 -0.81 0.85
CA ARG A 27 0.69 -0.47 1.00
C ARG A 27 1.24 0.24 -0.24
N ALA A 28 0.95 -0.29 -1.42
CA ALA A 28 1.31 0.32 -2.70
C ALA A 28 0.74 1.74 -2.83
N LEU A 29 -0.56 1.92 -2.56
CA LEU A 29 -1.18 3.25 -2.62
C LEU A 29 -0.53 4.24 -1.66
N GLN A 30 -0.27 3.83 -0.42
CA GLN A 30 0.36 4.70 0.56
C GLN A 30 1.79 5.07 0.17
N TRP A 31 2.57 4.09 -0.32
CA TRP A 31 3.93 4.30 -0.84
C TRP A 31 3.94 5.30 -1.98
N GLU A 32 3.05 5.13 -2.95
CA GLU A 32 2.98 6.00 -4.12
C GLU A 32 2.52 7.41 -3.77
N LEU A 33 1.59 7.58 -2.82
CA LEU A 33 1.21 8.91 -2.31
C LEU A 33 2.36 9.60 -1.59
N ASP A 34 3.13 8.88 -0.79
CA ASP A 34 4.30 9.43 -0.10
C ASP A 34 5.40 9.81 -1.10
N ARG A 35 5.56 9.04 -2.19
CA ARG A 35 6.44 9.36 -3.31
C ARG A 35 6.02 10.63 -4.03
N GLU A 36 4.74 10.81 -4.37
CA GLU A 36 4.22 12.07 -4.94
C GLU A 36 4.42 13.27 -4.00
N LEU A 37 4.38 13.03 -2.69
CA LEU A 37 4.66 14.05 -1.66
C LEU A 37 6.16 14.29 -1.42
N GLY A 38 7.03 13.66 -2.21
CA GLY A 38 8.47 13.92 -2.19
C GLY A 38 9.25 13.08 -1.18
N SER A 39 8.82 11.83 -0.91
CA SER A 39 9.62 10.89 -0.11
C SER A 39 10.99 10.57 -0.72
N GLY A 40 11.17 10.80 -2.03
CA GLY A 40 12.41 10.50 -2.76
C GLY A 40 12.62 9.01 -3.02
N ARG A 41 11.63 8.16 -2.71
CA ARG A 41 11.69 6.71 -2.92
C ARG A 41 11.42 6.33 -4.36
N GLU A 42 11.94 5.17 -4.76
CA GLU A 42 11.66 4.57 -6.06
C GLU A 42 10.19 4.09 -6.17
N PRO A 43 9.71 3.78 -7.39
CA PRO A 43 8.37 3.22 -7.57
C PRO A 43 8.16 1.94 -6.75
N PHE A 44 6.98 1.79 -6.15
CA PHE A 44 6.65 0.65 -5.31
C PHE A 44 6.87 -0.68 -6.04
N LEU A 45 6.49 -0.75 -7.31
CA LEU A 45 6.65 -1.94 -8.15
C LEU A 45 8.11 -2.34 -8.40
N LYS A 46 9.05 -1.41 -8.22
CA LYS A 46 10.49 -1.66 -8.31
C LYS A 46 11.10 -2.10 -6.97
N THR A 47 10.38 -1.98 -5.87
CA THR A 47 10.91 -2.32 -4.53
C THR A 47 11.07 -3.83 -4.35
N ALA A 48 12.06 -4.22 -3.54
CA ALA A 48 12.20 -5.60 -3.09
C ALA A 48 10.99 -6.06 -2.26
N GLU A 49 10.33 -5.16 -1.53
CA GLU A 49 9.08 -5.42 -0.79
C GLU A 49 7.97 -5.91 -1.74
N CYS A 50 7.74 -5.20 -2.85
CA CYS A 50 6.75 -5.62 -3.84
C CYS A 50 7.13 -6.93 -4.53
N ARG A 51 8.40 -7.10 -4.94
CA ARG A 51 8.86 -8.36 -5.56
C ARG A 51 8.68 -9.56 -4.63
N ARG A 52 9.08 -9.44 -3.36
CA ARG A 52 8.90 -10.49 -2.36
C ARG A 52 7.42 -10.78 -2.14
N ALA A 53 6.60 -9.77 -1.91
CA ALA A 53 5.17 -9.95 -1.65
C ALA A 53 4.37 -10.52 -2.83
N LEU A 54 4.81 -10.27 -4.07
CA LEU A 54 4.23 -10.89 -5.27
C LEU A 54 4.74 -12.31 -5.51
N ALA A 55 5.95 -12.65 -5.04
CA ALA A 55 6.57 -13.97 -5.15
C ALA A 55 6.17 -14.92 -4.00
N SER A 56 5.90 -14.39 -2.81
CA SER A 56 5.52 -15.13 -1.60
C SER A 56 4.06 -15.59 -1.67
N GLY A 57 3.76 -16.41 -2.66
CA GLY A 57 2.58 -17.27 -2.70
C GLY A 57 2.94 -18.65 -2.16
N LYS A 58 3.25 -18.74 -0.86
CA LYS A 58 3.28 -19.94 0.02
C LYS A 58 4.26 -19.67 1.17
N GLY A 59 3.72 -19.51 2.37
CA GLY A 59 4.51 -19.28 3.58
C GLY A 59 5.26 -20.52 4.06
N GLN A 60 6.33 -20.28 4.82
CA GLN A 60 6.95 -21.22 5.75
C GLN A 60 7.47 -20.39 6.95
N GLY A 61 7.18 -20.84 8.17
CA GLY A 61 7.54 -20.16 9.42
C GLY A 61 8.66 -20.83 10.21
N SER A 62 9.01 -20.25 11.36
CA SER A 62 9.41 -20.94 12.62
C SER A 62 9.72 -19.92 13.74
N ALA A 63 9.60 -20.39 14.99
CA ALA A 63 9.94 -19.79 16.30
C ALA A 63 9.31 -18.44 16.68
N SER A 64 8.34 -18.41 17.61
CA SER A 64 7.52 -17.22 17.93
C SER A 64 8.13 -16.25 18.96
N GLY A 65 8.49 -15.04 18.55
CA GLY A 65 8.77 -13.86 19.37
C GLY A 65 7.55 -12.97 19.67
N VAL A 66 6.37 -13.34 19.18
CA VAL A 66 5.08 -12.75 19.57
C VAL A 66 4.35 -13.74 20.48
N VAL A 67 4.13 -13.35 21.74
CA VAL A 67 3.41 -14.17 22.72
C VAL A 67 2.20 -13.41 23.23
N GLU A 68 0.99 -13.96 23.02
CA GLU A 68 -0.23 -13.41 23.59
C GLU A 68 -0.24 -13.66 25.12
N LEU A 69 -0.34 -12.59 25.90
CA LEU A 69 -0.33 -12.64 27.37
C LEU A 69 -1.74 -12.70 27.99
N GLY A 70 -2.78 -12.82 27.16
CA GLY A 70 -4.19 -12.86 27.59
C GLY A 70 -4.95 -11.56 27.33
N LYS A 71 -6.14 -11.44 27.96
CA LYS A 71 -7.05 -10.30 27.78
C LYS A 71 -6.50 -9.05 28.46
N ALA A 72 -6.50 -7.91 27.76
CA ALA A 72 -6.19 -6.64 28.41
C ALA A 72 -7.35 -6.19 29.30
N SER A 73 -7.09 -5.65 30.50
CA SER A 73 -8.13 -4.99 31.30
C SER A 73 -8.24 -3.53 30.89
N ASP A 74 -9.46 -3.14 30.53
CA ASP A 74 -10.15 -1.88 30.88
C ASP A 74 -11.02 -1.38 29.72
N LYS A 75 -12.32 -1.22 30.03
CA LYS A 75 -13.33 -0.47 29.26
C LYS A 75 -13.37 -0.72 27.75
N THR A 76 -13.37 -1.97 27.32
CA THR A 76 -13.72 -2.31 25.93
C THR A 76 -15.22 -2.39 25.73
N MET A 77 -15.68 -1.91 24.58
CA MET A 77 -17.09 -2.02 24.19
C MET A 77 -17.51 -3.50 24.08
N PRO A 78 -18.80 -3.85 24.18
CA PRO A 78 -19.26 -5.25 24.15
C PRO A 78 -18.87 -6.05 22.90
N PHE A 79 -18.45 -5.39 21.83
CA PHE A 79 -18.02 -5.97 20.56
C PHE A 79 -16.49 -5.91 20.35
N GLU A 80 -15.72 -5.50 21.36
CA GLU A 80 -14.27 -5.38 21.31
C GLU A 80 -13.63 -6.39 22.28
N GLU A 81 -12.71 -7.21 21.78
CA GLU A 81 -11.87 -8.09 22.61
C GLU A 81 -10.43 -7.54 22.61
N PRO A 82 -9.92 -7.06 23.75
CA PRO A 82 -8.57 -6.52 23.81
C PRO A 82 -7.54 -7.64 24.03
N HIS A 83 -6.48 -7.64 23.23
CA HIS A 83 -5.38 -8.63 23.30
C HIS A 83 -4.07 -7.97 23.71
N ASN A 84 -3.38 -8.55 24.69
CA ASN A 84 -2.04 -8.14 25.10
C ASN A 84 -0.96 -9.02 24.46
N PHE A 85 0.09 -8.39 23.98
CA PHE A 85 1.24 -9.08 23.38
C PHE A 85 2.53 -8.75 24.12
N ARG A 86 3.35 -9.77 24.34
CA ARG A 86 4.78 -9.61 24.58
C ARG A 86 5.49 -9.75 23.24
N ILE A 87 6.33 -8.77 22.93
CA ILE A 87 7.14 -8.76 21.71
C ILE A 87 8.60 -8.86 22.13
N ASP A 88 9.28 -9.88 21.62
CA ASP A 88 10.73 -9.98 21.72
C ASP A 88 11.38 -9.11 20.64
N TRP A 89 11.73 -7.88 21.01
CA TRP A 89 12.36 -6.91 20.10
C TRP A 89 13.79 -7.29 19.67
N SER A 90 14.37 -8.35 20.23
CA SER A 90 15.66 -8.87 19.75
C SER A 90 15.52 -9.63 18.43
N GLN A 91 14.30 -9.99 18.02
CA GLN A 91 14.04 -10.71 16.78
C GLN A 91 14.00 -9.80 15.55
N PRO A 92 14.38 -10.33 14.37
CA PRO A 92 14.20 -9.64 13.10
C PRO A 92 12.75 -9.19 12.90
N ARG A 93 12.59 -7.95 12.43
CA ARG A 93 11.26 -7.36 12.14
C ARG A 93 10.40 -8.25 11.24
N GLU A 94 11.01 -8.94 10.28
CA GLU A 94 10.31 -9.80 9.33
C GLU A 94 9.70 -11.02 10.04
N GLU A 95 10.44 -11.63 10.97
CA GLU A 95 9.95 -12.74 11.80
C GLU A 95 8.82 -12.30 12.74
N LEU A 96 8.94 -11.14 13.36
CA LEU A 96 7.87 -10.58 14.21
C LEU A 96 6.57 -10.33 13.43
N ILE A 97 6.67 -9.87 12.18
CA ILE A 97 5.52 -9.65 11.29
C ILE A 97 4.87 -10.98 10.93
N ASP A 98 5.67 -11.98 10.56
CA ASP A 98 5.17 -13.29 10.14
C ASP A 98 4.50 -14.03 11.29
N GLN A 99 5.06 -13.97 12.50
CA GLN A 99 4.47 -14.58 13.70
C GLN A 99 3.16 -13.90 14.11
N PHE A 100 3.12 -12.57 14.06
CA PHE A 100 1.86 -11.84 14.32
C PHE A 100 0.80 -12.18 13.27
N GLY A 101 1.21 -12.34 12.00
CA GLY A 101 0.34 -12.82 10.92
C GLY A 101 -0.23 -14.22 11.19
N GLN A 102 0.60 -15.16 11.62
CA GLN A 102 0.16 -16.52 11.98
C GLN A 102 -0.79 -16.52 13.18
N TRP A 103 -0.57 -15.64 14.16
CA TRP A 103 -1.50 -15.46 15.27
C TRP A 103 -2.87 -14.96 14.78
N LEU A 104 -2.91 -13.95 13.90
CA LEU A 104 -4.16 -13.46 13.30
C LEU A 104 -4.91 -14.56 12.54
N ASP A 105 -4.20 -15.34 11.71
CA ASP A 105 -4.78 -16.45 10.96
C ASP A 105 -5.36 -17.53 11.88
N THR A 106 -4.74 -17.75 13.05
CA THR A 106 -5.21 -18.68 14.07
C THR A 106 -6.48 -18.18 14.75
N GLN A 107 -6.56 -16.88 15.06
CA GLN A 107 -7.78 -16.28 15.61
C GLN A 107 -8.93 -16.21 14.60
N GLU A 108 -8.62 -16.09 13.30
CA GLU A 108 -9.60 -16.18 12.21
C GLU A 108 -10.16 -17.61 12.07
N LYS A 109 -9.31 -18.63 12.22
CA LYS A 109 -9.73 -20.04 12.21
C LYS A 109 -10.53 -20.44 13.45
N SER A 110 -10.22 -19.88 14.62
CA SER A 110 -10.92 -20.16 15.88
C SER A 110 -12.30 -19.48 15.97
N GLY A 111 -12.65 -18.64 14.98
CA GLY A 111 -13.91 -17.90 14.93
C GLY A 111 -13.97 -16.72 15.91
N ARG A 112 -12.89 -16.45 16.67
CA ARG A 112 -12.79 -15.28 17.57
C ARG A 112 -12.66 -13.99 16.79
N LEU A 113 -11.93 -14.00 15.68
CA LEU A 113 -12.06 -12.98 14.65
C LEU A 113 -13.15 -13.44 13.69
N ILE A 114 -14.30 -12.74 13.71
CA ILE A 114 -15.28 -12.89 12.63
C ILE A 114 -14.52 -12.60 11.33
N ARG A 115 -14.39 -13.60 10.45
CA ARG A 115 -14.08 -13.36 9.04
C ARG A 115 -15.06 -12.30 8.57
N LYS A 116 -14.61 -11.04 8.50
CA LYS A 116 -15.40 -10.04 7.79
C LYS A 116 -15.70 -10.68 6.44
N PRO A 117 -16.97 -10.81 6.03
CA PRO A 117 -17.30 -11.40 4.73
C PRO A 117 -16.40 -10.71 3.73
N THR A 118 -15.59 -11.50 3.00
CA THR A 118 -14.45 -11.01 2.21
C THR A 118 -14.80 -9.67 1.63
N LEU A 119 -14.34 -8.58 2.29
CA LEU A 119 -14.66 -7.23 1.87
C LEU A 119 -14.07 -7.19 0.47
N GLY A 120 -14.95 -7.20 -0.54
CA GLY A 120 -14.56 -7.36 -1.93
C GLY A 120 -13.37 -6.46 -2.24
N LYS A 121 -12.55 -6.84 -3.25
CA LYS A 121 -11.29 -6.17 -3.61
C LYS A 121 -11.35 -4.68 -3.29
N PRO A 122 -10.33 -4.08 -2.65
CA PRO A 122 -10.36 -2.67 -2.25
C PRO A 122 -10.51 -1.77 -3.49
N ARG A 123 -11.75 -1.60 -3.95
CA ARG A 123 -12.10 -0.98 -5.25
C ARG A 123 -11.61 0.46 -5.25
N GLN A 124 -11.71 1.12 -4.11
CA GLN A 124 -11.25 2.49 -3.91
C GLN A 124 -9.72 2.61 -4.08
N PRO A 125 -8.86 1.86 -3.35
CA PRO A 125 -7.42 1.90 -3.59
C PRO A 125 -6.96 1.55 -5.01
N LEU A 126 -7.49 0.49 -5.62
CA LEU A 126 -7.14 0.15 -7.02
C LEU A 126 -7.58 1.25 -7.98
N THR A 127 -8.76 1.83 -7.77
CA THR A 127 -9.24 2.96 -8.58
C THR A 127 -8.37 4.19 -8.37
N MET A 128 -7.88 4.44 -7.15
CA MET A 128 -6.97 5.55 -6.88
C MET A 128 -5.61 5.34 -7.56
N LEU A 129 -5.05 4.12 -7.51
CA LEU A 129 -3.83 3.77 -8.25
C LEU A 129 -4.01 3.99 -9.76
N ARG A 130 -5.14 3.56 -10.34
CA ARG A 130 -5.48 3.87 -11.74
C ARG A 130 -5.56 5.37 -12.02
N LYS A 131 -6.16 6.17 -11.11
CA LYS A 131 -6.20 7.64 -11.22
C LYS A 131 -4.78 8.22 -11.19
N MET A 132 -3.89 7.70 -10.35
CA MET A 132 -2.48 8.10 -10.33
C MET A 132 -1.77 7.76 -11.64
N SER A 133 -2.03 6.59 -12.24
CA SER A 133 -1.50 6.24 -13.57
C SER A 133 -1.85 7.29 -14.62
N ILE A 134 -3.12 7.74 -14.64
CA ILE A 134 -3.58 8.77 -15.56
C ILE A 134 -2.83 10.09 -15.30
N VAL A 135 -2.73 10.51 -14.03
CA VAL A 135 -1.96 11.70 -13.60
C VAL A 135 -0.52 11.67 -14.12
N ARG A 136 0.17 10.56 -13.93
CA ARG A 136 1.57 10.38 -14.34
C ARG A 136 1.76 10.33 -15.85
N LEU A 137 0.89 9.61 -16.56
CA LEU A 137 0.91 9.55 -18.02
C LEU A 137 0.79 10.97 -18.61
N LYS A 138 -0.18 11.75 -18.14
CA LYS A 138 -0.40 13.11 -18.67
C LYS A 138 0.72 14.07 -18.28
N ALA A 139 1.24 13.98 -17.05
CA ALA A 139 2.39 14.78 -16.62
C ALA A 139 3.65 14.52 -17.49
N ASN A 140 3.77 13.32 -18.06
CA ASN A 140 4.84 12.94 -18.97
C ASN A 140 4.50 13.16 -20.46
N GLY A 141 3.42 13.90 -20.76
CA GLY A 141 3.04 14.27 -22.12
C GLY A 141 2.26 13.21 -22.90
N TYR A 142 1.80 12.14 -22.24
CA TYR A 142 0.96 11.12 -22.86
C TYR A 142 -0.53 11.45 -22.68
N SER A 143 -1.28 11.54 -23.79
CA SER A 143 -2.72 11.31 -23.76
C SER A 143 -2.99 9.80 -23.62
N LEU A 144 -4.16 9.39 -23.11
CA LEU A 144 -4.50 7.97 -23.02
C LEU A 144 -4.46 7.28 -24.40
N ARG A 145 -4.86 7.99 -25.47
CA ARG A 145 -4.73 7.50 -26.85
C ARG A 145 -3.28 7.26 -27.24
N SER A 146 -2.39 8.22 -26.94
CA SER A 146 -0.95 8.06 -27.22
C SER A 146 -0.28 7.02 -26.32
N ALA A 147 -0.78 6.82 -25.10
CA ALA A 147 -0.30 5.76 -24.22
C ALA A 147 -0.65 4.39 -24.80
N THR A 148 -1.85 4.21 -25.35
CA THR A 148 -2.26 2.96 -26.01
C THR A 148 -1.36 2.60 -27.19
N SER A 149 -0.89 3.59 -27.95
CA SER A 149 0.01 3.34 -29.09
C SER A 149 1.47 3.11 -28.67
N ASN A 150 1.93 3.71 -27.57
CA ASN A 150 3.32 3.60 -27.12
C ASN A 150 3.58 2.42 -26.17
N PHE A 151 2.56 1.98 -25.42
CA PHE A 151 2.65 0.86 -24.46
C PHE A 151 1.74 -0.29 -24.93
N THR A 152 2.11 -0.90 -26.05
CA THR A 152 1.31 -1.93 -26.73
C THR A 152 1.13 -3.19 -25.87
N ASP A 153 2.15 -3.55 -25.09
CA ASP A 153 2.14 -4.62 -24.10
C ASP A 153 1.16 -4.37 -22.94
N LYS A 154 0.84 -3.10 -22.66
CA LYS A 154 -0.09 -2.68 -21.60
C LYS A 154 -1.42 -2.16 -22.15
N LYS A 155 -1.73 -2.38 -23.43
CA LYS A 155 -2.94 -1.88 -24.11
C LYS A 155 -4.22 -2.09 -23.29
N ARG A 156 -4.47 -3.31 -22.79
CA ARG A 156 -5.68 -3.62 -22.01
C ARG A 156 -5.80 -2.78 -20.74
N TYR A 157 -4.68 -2.55 -20.06
CA TYR A 157 -4.66 -1.72 -18.85
C TYR A 157 -4.93 -0.25 -19.20
N VAL A 158 -4.26 0.29 -20.22
CA VAL A 158 -4.46 1.67 -20.69
C VAL A 158 -5.91 1.90 -21.15
N GLU A 159 -6.49 0.94 -21.88
CA GLU A 159 -7.92 0.97 -22.27
C GLU A 159 -8.84 1.00 -21.05
N SER A 160 -8.51 0.27 -19.98
CA SER A 160 -9.29 0.33 -18.73
C SER A 160 -9.28 1.72 -18.08
N LEU A 161 -8.21 2.51 -18.28
CA LEU A 161 -8.09 3.88 -17.77
C LEU A 161 -8.99 4.87 -18.50
N HIS A 162 -9.39 4.60 -19.74
CA HIS A 162 -10.26 5.49 -20.52
C HIS A 162 -11.65 5.69 -19.87
N LYS A 163 -12.05 4.78 -18.97
CA LYS A 163 -13.29 4.85 -18.20
C LYS A 163 -13.27 5.95 -17.12
N ILE A 164 -12.11 6.54 -16.85
CA ILE A 164 -11.91 7.54 -15.79
C ILE A 164 -11.53 8.88 -16.44
N ASN A 165 -12.31 9.92 -16.15
CA ASN A 165 -12.02 11.27 -16.63
C ASN A 165 -10.73 11.81 -15.97
N TRP A 166 -9.85 12.39 -16.78
CA TRP A 166 -8.63 13.09 -16.35
C TRP A 166 -8.87 14.10 -15.21
N THR A 167 -9.84 15.00 -15.36
CA THR A 167 -10.04 16.10 -14.40
C THR A 167 -10.48 15.55 -13.04
N THR A 168 -11.35 14.54 -13.06
CA THR A 168 -11.75 13.78 -11.88
C THR A 168 -10.56 13.06 -11.23
N ALA A 169 -9.74 12.38 -12.04
CA ALA A 169 -8.54 11.69 -11.55
C ALA A 169 -7.57 12.68 -10.88
N SER A 170 -7.25 13.78 -11.54
CA SER A 170 -6.36 14.82 -11.02
C SER A 170 -6.89 15.41 -9.71
N ARG A 171 -8.17 15.82 -9.66
CA ARG A 171 -8.80 16.35 -8.45
C ARG A 171 -8.74 15.37 -7.28
N GLU A 172 -9.08 14.11 -7.51
CA GLU A 172 -9.12 13.10 -6.46
C GLU A 172 -7.73 12.69 -5.96
N VAL A 173 -6.74 12.60 -6.85
CA VAL A 173 -5.34 12.36 -6.47
C VAL A 173 -4.82 13.54 -5.64
N THR A 174 -5.11 14.78 -6.04
CA THR A 174 -4.77 15.97 -5.24
C THR A 174 -5.41 15.93 -3.85
N ASN A 175 -6.70 15.57 -3.76
CA ASN A 175 -7.38 15.42 -2.47
C ASN A 175 -6.77 14.31 -1.60
N ALA A 176 -6.37 13.19 -2.21
CA ALA A 176 -5.67 12.11 -1.51
C ALA A 176 -4.30 12.56 -0.98
N MET A 177 -3.53 13.28 -1.80
CA MET A 177 -2.25 13.87 -1.39
C MET A 177 -2.41 14.89 -0.26
N THR A 178 -3.41 15.77 -0.32
CA THR A 178 -3.68 16.75 0.75
C THR A 178 -4.02 16.06 2.07
N ARG A 179 -4.89 15.04 2.04
CA ARG A 179 -5.20 14.24 3.23
C ARG A 179 -3.97 13.54 3.78
N ARG A 180 -3.19 12.88 2.91
CA ARG A 180 -1.97 12.18 3.31
C ARG A 180 -0.93 13.14 3.91
N ARG A 181 -0.75 14.33 3.34
CA ARG A 181 0.10 15.39 3.89
C ARG A 181 -0.35 15.80 5.30
N GLY A 182 -1.65 15.90 5.55
CA GLY A 182 -2.20 16.11 6.88
C GLY A 182 -1.81 14.99 7.86
N THR A 183 -1.97 13.73 7.44
CA THR A 183 -1.55 12.56 8.24
C THR A 183 -0.05 12.59 8.54
N LEU A 184 0.79 12.89 7.54
CA LEU A 184 2.25 12.96 7.70
C LEU A 184 2.65 14.06 8.68
N ARG A 185 2.03 15.26 8.61
CA ARG A 185 2.27 16.33 9.60
C ARG A 185 1.86 15.90 11.01
N SER A 186 0.77 15.16 11.15
CA SER A 186 0.37 14.61 12.45
C SER A 186 1.42 13.63 12.97
N LEU A 187 1.93 12.74 12.11
CA LEU A 187 3.00 11.81 12.46
C LEU A 187 4.28 12.53 12.89
N GLU A 188 4.69 13.60 12.19
CA GLU A 188 5.87 14.40 12.59
C GLU A 188 5.71 14.97 13.99
N ARG A 189 4.52 15.50 14.32
CA ARG A 189 4.24 16.01 15.68
C ARG A 189 4.34 14.89 16.72
N THR A 190 3.74 13.74 16.45
CA THR A 190 3.80 12.58 17.36
C THR A 190 5.24 12.05 17.53
N MET A 191 6.09 12.17 16.50
CA MET A 191 7.50 11.78 16.56
C MET A 191 8.43 12.86 17.13
N GLY A 192 7.88 13.90 17.78
CA GLY A 192 8.66 14.97 18.39
C GLY A 192 9.28 15.94 17.38
N GLY A 193 8.58 16.21 16.27
CA GLY A 193 9.02 17.13 15.21
C GLY A 193 10.02 16.52 14.22
N LYS A 194 10.31 15.22 14.33
CA LYS A 194 11.20 14.53 13.39
C LYS A 194 10.55 14.40 12.02
N ASN A 195 11.35 14.63 10.98
CA ASN A 195 10.92 14.56 9.57
C ASN A 195 10.31 13.18 9.26
N TRP A 196 9.09 13.16 8.72
CA TRP A 196 8.39 11.90 8.42
C TRP A 196 9.14 11.02 7.43
N LYS A 197 9.94 11.61 6.53
CA LYS A 197 10.72 10.87 5.55
C LYS A 197 11.74 9.96 6.22
N THR A 198 12.36 10.42 7.30
CA THR A 198 13.33 9.63 8.07
C THR A 198 12.65 8.74 9.09
N GLY A 199 11.55 9.19 9.71
CA GLY A 199 10.82 8.43 10.72
C GLY A 199 10.07 7.22 10.16
N VAL A 200 9.37 7.37 9.03
CA VAL A 200 8.54 6.31 8.44
C VAL A 200 9.38 5.27 7.69
N TYR A 201 10.54 5.67 7.18
CA TYR A 201 11.36 4.84 6.29
C TYR A 201 12.78 4.58 6.80
N ARG A 202 13.04 4.76 8.11
CA ARG A 202 14.31 4.33 8.72
C ARG A 202 14.40 2.80 8.65
N GLY A 203 15.48 2.28 8.06
CA GLY A 203 15.73 0.84 7.96
C GLY A 203 15.00 0.11 6.80
N ALA A 204 14.57 0.84 5.77
CA ALA A 204 14.04 0.29 4.51
C ALA A 204 14.94 0.64 3.33
#